data_AF-A0A926C7V3-F1
#
_entry.id   AF-A0A926C7V3-F1
#
_cell.length_a   1.000
_cell.length_b   1.000
_cell.length_c   1.000
_cell.angle_alpha   90.00
_cell.angle_beta   90.00
_cell.angle_gamma   90.00
#
_symmetry.space_group_name_H-M   'P 1'
#
loop_
_entity.id
_entity.type
_entity.pdbx_description
1 polymer ?
#
loop_
_entity_poly.entity_id
_entity_poly.type
_entity_poly.pdbx_seq_one_letter_code
_entity_poly.pdbx_strand_id
1 'polypeptide(L)'
;MARVLPGLELASSGVARDVGKEQAYLGGKTMTAFHSLDRATERSVSASPLLGSLVAEQRIEDVITGFRRDRAPAARRQVPAHQPELKHRFIYSLLHTTNHDEPAILREASLLGMDFTPPRAVLLIDAAVYILAPGAGGYDAAAEHQLQRAQQVIRAIVRFFRLPNDTICAYIGNGEVVVLKASDSKNLIMWAHKEDWSGQGSPLWMNLRALERAGEELLGHLRHEFNDAVCIGIGRHHAGVRGLARSYQDAQAALSLGRHFCSAGGVYCLDRLGIAAFIGISDDQTKADLATFLLSPLDHEPELLHTLNVFFAEDCLPSATAQRLNIHRNTLSYRLEKTASLLGLHPRRFDDAVQIRLALMLRQYRATSS
;
A
#
# COMPACT_ATOMS: atom_id res chain seq x y z
N MET A 1 27.24 -0.13 32.84
CA MET A 1 27.48 -1.52 32.37
C MET A 1 26.82 -1.70 31.02
N ALA A 2 27.53 -1.31 29.95
CA ALA A 2 27.08 -1.44 28.57
C ALA A 2 27.57 -2.80 28.03
N ARG A 3 26.67 -3.56 27.42
CA ARG A 3 26.96 -4.88 26.84
C ARG A 3 27.20 -4.69 25.34
N VAL A 4 28.46 -4.84 24.95
CA VAL A 4 28.97 -4.83 23.57
C VAL A 4 28.65 -6.19 22.92
N LEU A 5 28.22 -6.17 21.66
CA LEU A 5 28.26 -7.34 20.76
C LEU A 5 29.32 -7.09 19.66
N PRO A 6 30.14 -8.09 19.29
CA PRO A 6 31.33 -7.91 18.46
C PRO A 6 31.12 -8.32 16.99
N GLY A 7 32.04 -7.86 16.13
CA GLY A 7 32.54 -8.68 15.01
C GLY A 7 32.35 -8.09 13.60
N LEU A 8 33.28 -7.22 13.18
CA LEU A 8 33.71 -7.16 11.78
C LEU A 8 35.24 -7.01 11.79
N GLU A 9 35.94 -8.13 11.60
CA GLU A 9 37.39 -8.15 11.34
C GLU A 9 37.65 -7.66 9.92
N LEU A 10 38.42 -6.58 9.79
CA LEU A 10 39.11 -6.24 8.55
C LEU A 10 40.59 -6.54 8.73
N ALA A 11 41.08 -7.46 7.92
CA ALA A 11 42.45 -7.91 7.88
C ALA A 11 43.41 -6.75 7.59
N SER A 12 44.39 -6.60 8.47
CA SER A 12 45.58 -5.80 8.27
C SER A 12 46.60 -6.56 7.42
N SER A 13 47.09 -5.96 6.35
CA SER A 13 48.45 -6.22 5.85
C SER A 13 49.12 -4.89 5.59
N GLY A 14 50.16 -4.60 6.37
CA GLY A 14 50.85 -3.33 6.37
C GLY A 14 51.89 -3.18 5.26
N VAL A 15 52.32 -1.94 5.06
CA VAL A 15 53.68 -1.60 4.65
C VAL A 15 54.05 -0.31 5.39
N ALA A 16 55.17 -0.36 6.12
CA ALA A 16 55.81 0.79 6.73
C ALA A 16 57.00 1.22 5.86
N ARG A 17 57.19 2.55 5.69
CA ARG A 17 58.47 3.30 5.83
C ARG A 17 58.37 4.70 5.20
N ASP A 18 58.24 5.69 6.07
CA ASP A 18 59.16 6.82 6.32
C ASP A 18 60.01 7.41 5.17
N VAL A 19 59.90 8.72 4.95
CA VAL A 19 60.90 9.79 5.21
C VAL A 19 60.54 11.05 4.38
N GLY A 20 60.53 12.22 5.02
CA GLY A 20 59.90 13.46 4.54
C GLY A 20 60.75 14.50 3.79
N LYS A 21 60.16 15.70 3.66
CA LYS A 21 60.67 17.08 3.43
C LYS A 21 59.50 17.91 2.86
N GLU A 22 58.96 18.90 3.57
CA GLU A 22 59.40 20.30 3.72
C GLU A 22 58.77 21.26 2.68
N GLN A 23 58.03 22.26 3.20
CA GLN A 23 57.75 23.63 2.72
C GLN A 23 56.87 23.92 1.47
N ALA A 24 55.68 24.48 1.79
CA ALA A 24 55.27 25.88 1.56
C ALA A 24 54.53 26.36 0.27
N TYR A 25 53.59 27.29 0.56
CA TYR A 25 53.00 28.38 -0.25
C TYR A 25 51.83 28.16 -1.24
N LEU A 26 50.72 28.81 -0.88
CA LEU A 26 49.71 29.58 -1.63
C LEU A 26 49.27 29.18 -3.06
N GLY A 27 47.93 29.14 -3.24
CA GLY A 27 47.28 29.81 -4.39
C GLY A 27 46.33 28.97 -5.24
N GLY A 28 45.09 29.46 -5.37
CA GLY A 28 44.30 29.38 -6.62
C GLY A 28 43.71 28.03 -7.02
N LYS A 29 42.42 27.81 -6.71
CA LYS A 29 41.60 26.82 -7.42
C LYS A 29 40.86 27.50 -8.58
N THR A 30 41.28 27.23 -9.81
CA THR A 30 40.41 27.23 -10.99
C THR A 30 40.63 25.93 -11.78
N MET A 31 39.52 25.21 -11.94
CA MET A 31 39.05 24.48 -13.11
C MET A 31 40.04 23.72 -14.03
N THR A 32 39.70 22.44 -14.22
CA THR A 32 39.52 21.70 -15.51
C THR A 32 40.43 20.50 -15.79
N ALA A 33 39.74 19.38 -16.06
CA ALA A 33 40.06 18.23 -16.91
C ALA A 33 41.19 17.26 -16.54
N PHE A 34 40.79 16.00 -16.30
CA PHE A 34 41.41 14.87 -17.01
C PHE A 34 40.32 13.88 -17.48
N HIS A 35 40.53 13.45 -18.72
CA HIS A 35 39.69 12.64 -19.58
C HIS A 35 40.23 11.20 -19.59
N SER A 36 39.39 10.25 -20.05
CA SER A 36 39.73 8.95 -20.70
C SER A 36 40.08 7.77 -19.75
N LEU A 37 39.63 6.51 -19.88
CA LEU A 37 38.89 5.65 -20.84
C LEU A 37 38.15 4.57 -19.98
N ASP A 38 37.18 3.74 -20.39
CA ASP A 38 36.90 3.13 -21.69
C ASP A 38 35.47 2.54 -21.78
N ARG A 39 35.04 2.30 -23.02
CA ARG A 39 33.73 1.85 -23.50
C ARG A 39 33.46 0.34 -23.34
N ALA A 40 32.21 -0.01 -23.05
CA ALA A 40 31.38 -1.12 -23.58
C ALA A 40 30.19 -1.27 -22.60
N THR A 41 28.91 -1.27 -22.94
CA THR A 41 28.19 -1.61 -24.17
C THR A 41 26.83 -0.91 -24.10
N GLU A 42 26.52 -0.09 -25.11
CA GLU A 42 25.16 0.40 -25.35
C GLU A 42 24.28 -0.74 -25.87
N ARG A 43 23.16 -1.01 -25.19
CA ARG A 43 21.93 -1.47 -25.84
C ARG A 43 20.77 -0.64 -25.34
N SER A 44 20.42 0.32 -26.19
CA SER A 44 19.13 0.99 -26.22
C SER A 44 18.00 -0.04 -26.36
N VAL A 45 17.10 -0.06 -25.39
CA VAL A 45 15.71 -0.51 -25.60
C VAL A 45 14.80 0.58 -25.04
N SER A 46 14.50 1.53 -25.92
CA SER A 46 13.27 2.30 -25.87
C SER A 46 12.13 1.31 -26.12
N ALA A 47 11.43 0.91 -25.07
CA ALA A 47 10.12 0.28 -25.18
C ALA A 47 9.16 1.07 -24.30
N SER A 48 8.32 1.90 -24.93
CA SER A 48 7.18 2.53 -24.28
C SER A 48 6.30 1.45 -23.62
N PRO A 49 5.94 1.56 -22.34
CA PRO A 49 5.09 0.58 -21.66
C PRO A 49 3.61 0.65 -22.09
N LEU A 50 3.25 1.55 -23.00
CA LEU A 50 1.87 1.86 -23.39
C LEU A 50 1.24 0.88 -24.41
N LEU A 51 2.01 -0.02 -25.02
CA LEU A 51 1.49 -0.96 -26.03
C LEU A 51 1.12 -2.34 -25.46
N GLY A 52 1.70 -2.73 -24.31
CA GLY A 52 1.38 -4.00 -23.65
C GLY A 52 0.08 -3.96 -22.85
N SER A 53 -0.27 -2.79 -22.28
CA SER A 53 -1.51 -2.58 -21.53
C SER A 53 -2.74 -2.57 -22.44
N LEU A 54 -2.65 -1.97 -23.63
CA LEU A 54 -3.77 -1.89 -24.57
C LEU A 54 -4.22 -3.26 -25.11
N VAL A 55 -3.29 -4.21 -25.30
CA VAL A 55 -3.61 -5.53 -25.88
C VAL A 55 -4.24 -6.47 -24.84
N ALA A 56 -3.94 -6.29 -23.56
CA ALA A 56 -4.57 -7.02 -22.45
C ALA A 56 -5.94 -6.44 -22.07
N GLU A 57 -6.07 -5.10 -22.08
CA GLU A 57 -7.36 -4.41 -21.95
C GLU A 57 -8.32 -4.80 -23.07
N GLN A 58 -7.83 -4.88 -24.33
CA GLN A 58 -8.62 -5.35 -25.47
C GLN A 58 -9.05 -6.81 -25.36
N ARG A 59 -8.25 -7.71 -24.79
CA ARG A 59 -8.64 -9.13 -24.64
C ARG A 59 -9.66 -9.36 -23.54
N ILE A 60 -9.58 -8.61 -22.44
CA ILE A 60 -10.65 -8.61 -21.44
C ILE A 60 -11.91 -7.97 -22.06
N GLU A 61 -11.80 -6.87 -22.81
CA GLU A 61 -12.90 -6.28 -23.58
C GLU A 61 -13.48 -7.21 -24.68
N ASP A 62 -12.67 -8.04 -25.35
CA ASP A 62 -13.09 -8.96 -26.42
C ASP A 62 -13.78 -10.19 -25.85
N VAL A 63 -13.31 -10.71 -24.70
CA VAL A 63 -14.03 -11.72 -23.91
C VAL A 63 -15.32 -11.11 -23.31
N ILE A 64 -15.33 -9.80 -23.00
CA ILE A 64 -16.49 -9.05 -22.50
C ILE A 64 -17.51 -8.71 -23.60
N THR A 65 -17.09 -8.45 -24.85
CA THR A 65 -17.97 -8.04 -25.97
C THR A 65 -18.51 -9.21 -26.77
N GLY A 66 -17.86 -10.39 -26.75
CA GLY A 66 -18.39 -11.62 -27.37
C GLY A 66 -19.78 -12.03 -26.88
N PHE A 67 -20.15 -11.67 -25.64
CA PHE A 67 -21.47 -11.94 -25.06
C PHE A 67 -22.51 -10.83 -25.29
N ARG A 68 -22.15 -9.70 -25.91
CA ARG A 68 -23.06 -8.55 -26.12
C ARG A 68 -23.95 -8.70 -27.38
N ARG A 69 -23.80 -9.78 -28.16
CA ARG A 69 -24.54 -10.02 -29.41
C ARG A 69 -25.83 -10.84 -29.28
N ASP A 70 -26.09 -11.52 -28.18
CA ASP A 70 -27.37 -12.24 -28.00
C ASP A 70 -28.46 -11.33 -27.42
N ARG A 71 -29.06 -10.51 -28.30
CA ARG A 71 -30.42 -9.99 -28.09
C ARG A 71 -31.36 -10.66 -29.09
N ALA A 72 -31.97 -11.78 -28.67
CA ALA A 72 -33.22 -12.28 -29.22
C ALA A 72 -34.09 -12.87 -28.09
N PRO A 73 -35.43 -12.79 -28.16
CA PRO A 73 -36.28 -12.72 -26.98
C PRO A 73 -36.84 -14.07 -26.50
N ALA A 74 -37.10 -14.13 -25.20
CA ALA A 74 -38.08 -14.99 -24.51
C ALA A 74 -37.90 -16.52 -24.61
N ALA A 75 -37.08 -17.09 -23.72
CA ALA A 75 -37.29 -18.43 -23.19
C ALA A 75 -36.90 -18.48 -21.70
N ARG A 76 -37.77 -19.06 -20.87
CA ARG A 76 -37.61 -19.20 -19.42
C ARG A 76 -36.46 -20.16 -19.07
N ARG A 77 -35.68 -19.76 -18.07
CA ARG A 77 -34.95 -20.58 -17.07
C ARG A 77 -33.87 -21.54 -17.57
N GLN A 78 -32.63 -21.07 -17.47
CA GLN A 78 -31.51 -21.79 -16.84
C GLN A 78 -30.61 -20.71 -16.20
N VAL A 79 -30.34 -20.79 -14.89
CA VAL A 79 -29.31 -19.96 -14.25
C VAL A 79 -27.97 -20.54 -14.73
N PRO A 80 -27.12 -19.82 -15.48
CA PRO A 80 -26.02 -20.46 -16.19
C PRO A 80 -24.88 -20.88 -15.26
N ALA A 81 -24.13 -21.90 -15.68
CA ALA A 81 -22.97 -22.51 -15.03
C ALA A 81 -21.72 -21.59 -14.83
N HIS A 82 -21.89 -20.27 -14.86
CA HIS A 82 -20.84 -19.24 -14.93
C HIS A 82 -20.75 -18.36 -13.67
N GLN A 83 -21.17 -18.88 -12.51
CA GLN A 83 -21.23 -18.11 -11.26
C GLN A 83 -19.88 -17.50 -10.82
N PRO A 84 -18.71 -18.15 -10.99
CA PRO A 84 -17.41 -17.56 -10.67
C PRO A 84 -17.02 -16.39 -11.58
N GLU A 85 -17.28 -16.50 -12.88
CA GLU A 85 -16.97 -15.45 -13.86
C GLU A 85 -17.82 -14.20 -13.63
N LEU A 86 -19.10 -14.38 -13.29
CA LEU A 86 -19.98 -13.27 -12.91
C LEU A 86 -19.49 -12.55 -11.65
N LYS A 87 -18.96 -13.29 -10.66
CA LYS A 87 -18.37 -12.69 -9.44
C LYS A 87 -17.10 -11.90 -9.76
N HIS A 88 -16.19 -12.46 -10.55
CA HIS A 88 -14.97 -11.76 -10.95
C HIS A 88 -15.30 -10.46 -11.69
N ARG A 89 -16.27 -10.50 -12.63
CA ARG A 89 -16.75 -9.32 -13.36
C ARG A 89 -17.37 -8.28 -12.43
N PHE A 90 -18.18 -8.71 -11.47
CA PHE A 90 -18.77 -7.82 -10.48
C PHE A 90 -17.70 -7.11 -9.65
N ILE A 91 -16.72 -7.87 -9.11
CA ILE A 91 -15.64 -7.30 -8.31
C ILE A 91 -14.80 -6.34 -9.16
N TYR A 92 -14.45 -6.72 -10.39
CA TYR A 92 -13.72 -5.83 -11.29
C TYR A 92 -14.48 -4.52 -11.53
N SER A 93 -15.78 -4.60 -11.85
CA SER A 93 -16.64 -3.43 -12.07
C SER A 93 -16.74 -2.55 -10.83
N LEU A 94 -16.88 -3.17 -9.65
CA LEU A 94 -16.98 -2.49 -8.36
C LEU A 94 -15.71 -1.68 -8.03
N LEU A 95 -14.53 -2.19 -8.40
CA LEU A 95 -13.25 -1.56 -8.08
C LEU A 95 -12.85 -0.47 -9.09
N HIS A 96 -13.27 -0.60 -10.35
CA HIS A 96 -12.87 0.32 -11.43
C HIS A 96 -13.93 1.38 -11.75
N THR A 97 -15.19 1.18 -11.37
CA THR A 97 -16.29 2.07 -11.79
C THR A 97 -16.73 3.00 -10.67
N THR A 98 -16.74 4.30 -10.96
CA THR A 98 -17.06 5.36 -9.99
C THR A 98 -18.54 5.72 -9.91
N ASN A 99 -19.39 5.24 -10.83
CA ASN A 99 -20.72 5.81 -11.06
C ASN A 99 -21.90 4.82 -10.99
N HIS A 100 -21.90 3.91 -10.01
CA HIS A 100 -23.01 2.96 -9.80
C HIS A 100 -23.88 3.32 -8.59
N ASP A 101 -25.20 3.20 -8.74
CA ASP A 101 -26.18 3.30 -7.64
C ASP A 101 -25.90 2.25 -6.54
N GLU A 102 -25.58 2.67 -5.32
CA GLU A 102 -25.15 1.78 -4.23
C GLU A 102 -26.21 0.70 -3.88
N PRO A 103 -27.52 1.02 -3.78
CA PRO A 103 -28.59 0.03 -3.73
C PRO A 103 -28.55 -1.02 -4.86
N ALA A 104 -28.20 -0.63 -6.09
CA ALA A 104 -28.09 -1.57 -7.20
C ALA A 104 -26.91 -2.52 -7.02
N ILE A 105 -25.75 -2.01 -6.59
CA ILE A 105 -24.56 -2.81 -6.29
C ILE A 105 -24.89 -3.84 -5.18
N LEU A 106 -25.56 -3.41 -4.11
CA LEU A 106 -25.94 -4.28 -3.00
C LEU A 106 -26.93 -5.37 -3.40
N ARG A 107 -27.90 -5.04 -4.28
CA ARG A 107 -28.82 -6.04 -4.86
C ARG A 107 -28.06 -7.07 -5.70
N GLU A 108 -27.19 -6.63 -6.59
CA GLU A 108 -26.39 -7.52 -7.44
C GLU A 108 -25.44 -8.40 -6.61
N ALA A 109 -24.76 -7.82 -5.62
CA ALA A 109 -23.95 -8.56 -4.66
C ALA A 109 -24.74 -9.66 -3.95
N SER A 110 -25.94 -9.34 -3.48
CA SER A 110 -26.82 -10.29 -2.79
C SER A 110 -27.23 -11.45 -3.71
N LEU A 111 -27.50 -11.18 -4.99
CA LEU A 111 -27.78 -12.21 -6.00
C LEU A 111 -26.58 -13.14 -6.25
N LEU A 112 -25.37 -12.62 -6.11
CA LEU A 112 -24.12 -13.37 -6.26
C LEU A 112 -23.66 -14.04 -4.95
N GLY A 113 -24.43 -13.91 -3.86
CA GLY A 113 -24.11 -14.46 -2.55
C GLY A 113 -22.98 -13.73 -1.82
N MET A 114 -22.71 -12.47 -2.17
CA MET A 114 -21.71 -11.62 -1.52
C MET A 114 -22.37 -10.74 -0.45
N ASP A 115 -21.87 -10.87 0.79
CA ASP A 115 -22.30 -10.05 1.91
C ASP A 115 -21.38 -8.82 2.08
N PHE A 116 -21.89 -7.62 1.88
CA PHE A 116 -21.16 -6.37 2.12
C PHE A 116 -21.58 -5.65 3.41
N THR A 117 -22.32 -6.32 4.30
CA THR A 117 -22.70 -5.79 5.61
C THR A 117 -21.48 -5.51 6.49
N PRO A 118 -20.47 -6.41 6.58
CA PRO A 118 -19.24 -6.09 7.29
C PRO A 118 -18.45 -5.01 6.55
N PRO A 119 -17.77 -4.08 7.26
CA PRO A 119 -16.81 -3.19 6.61
C PRO A 119 -15.72 -4.02 5.97
N ARG A 120 -15.36 -3.68 4.74
CA ARG A 120 -14.35 -4.39 3.95
C ARG A 120 -13.22 -3.46 3.54
N ALA A 121 -12.04 -4.04 3.41
CA ALA A 121 -10.84 -3.43 2.88
C ALA A 121 -10.22 -4.36 1.83
N VAL A 122 -9.44 -3.80 0.92
CA VAL A 122 -8.85 -4.53 -0.19
C VAL A 122 -7.44 -5.02 0.17
N LEU A 123 -7.18 -6.31 -0.02
CA LEU A 123 -5.83 -6.83 -0.18
C LEU A 123 -5.64 -7.09 -1.67
N LEU A 124 -4.62 -6.48 -2.26
CA LEU A 124 -4.18 -6.71 -3.63
C LEU A 124 -2.92 -7.58 -3.57
N ILE A 125 -2.98 -8.77 -4.16
CA ILE A 125 -1.88 -9.72 -4.20
C ILE A 125 -1.29 -9.68 -5.61
N ASP A 126 -0.03 -9.28 -5.70
CA ASP A 126 0.75 -9.39 -6.93
C ASP A 126 1.50 -10.74 -6.91
N ALA A 127 1.04 -11.65 -7.76
CA ALA A 127 1.64 -12.95 -8.01
C ALA A 127 2.02 -13.09 -9.49
N ALA A 128 2.39 -11.99 -10.15
CA ALA A 128 2.69 -11.97 -11.58
C ALA A 128 3.80 -12.94 -11.99
N VAL A 129 4.83 -13.11 -11.15
CA VAL A 129 5.92 -14.07 -11.40
C VAL A 129 5.38 -15.48 -11.60
N TYR A 130 4.46 -15.91 -10.74
CA TYR A 130 3.83 -17.23 -10.81
C TYR A 130 2.79 -17.31 -11.93
N ILE A 131 1.83 -16.39 -11.92
CA ILE A 131 0.63 -16.45 -12.78
C ILE A 131 1.00 -16.28 -14.25
N LEU A 132 1.93 -15.37 -14.55
CA LEU A 132 2.34 -15.03 -15.92
C LEU A 132 3.55 -15.84 -16.41
N ALA A 133 4.08 -16.78 -15.61
CA ALA A 133 5.23 -17.59 -16.00
C ALA A 133 5.01 -18.24 -17.38
N PRO A 134 5.99 -18.22 -18.30
CA PRO A 134 5.82 -18.76 -19.63
C PRO A 134 5.45 -20.25 -19.56
N GLY A 135 4.30 -20.62 -20.12
CA GLY A 135 3.86 -22.00 -20.24
C GLY A 135 4.40 -22.64 -21.52
N ALA A 136 4.60 -23.96 -21.52
CA ALA A 136 4.83 -24.70 -22.76
C ALA A 136 3.51 -24.79 -23.54
N GLY A 137 3.36 -24.01 -24.61
CA GLY A 137 2.15 -24.02 -25.45
C GLY A 137 2.00 -22.77 -26.32
N GLY A 138 1.11 -22.83 -27.31
CA GLY A 138 0.72 -21.67 -28.12
C GLY A 138 -0.04 -20.60 -27.32
N TYR A 139 -0.35 -19.47 -27.95
CA TYR A 139 -0.98 -18.31 -27.28
C TYR A 139 -2.28 -18.64 -26.51
N ASP A 140 -3.14 -19.52 -27.04
CA ASP A 140 -4.40 -19.88 -26.37
C ASP A 140 -4.17 -20.74 -25.12
N ALA A 141 -3.21 -21.68 -25.18
CA ALA A 141 -2.81 -22.48 -24.02
C ALA A 141 -2.18 -21.61 -22.92
N ALA A 142 -1.48 -20.53 -23.29
CA ALA A 142 -0.89 -19.61 -22.32
C ALA A 142 -1.95 -18.89 -21.48
N ALA A 143 -3.06 -18.44 -22.09
CA ALA A 143 -4.14 -17.77 -21.36
C ALA A 143 -4.87 -18.72 -20.41
N GLU A 144 -5.12 -19.96 -20.85
CA GLU A 144 -5.75 -20.99 -20.02
C GLU A 144 -4.87 -21.37 -18.82
N HIS A 145 -3.55 -21.52 -19.05
CA HIS A 145 -2.59 -21.77 -17.97
C HIS A 145 -2.50 -20.61 -16.97
N GLN A 146 -2.57 -19.36 -17.44
CA GLN A 146 -2.63 -18.18 -16.56
C GLN A 146 -3.87 -18.22 -15.66
N LEU A 147 -5.05 -18.49 -16.23
CA LEU A 147 -6.29 -18.58 -15.47
C LEU A 147 -6.25 -19.73 -14.45
N GLN A 148 -5.69 -20.87 -14.83
CA GLN A 148 -5.50 -22.01 -13.93
C GLN A 148 -4.59 -21.66 -12.74
N ARG A 149 -3.46 -20.99 -12.99
CA ARG A 149 -2.55 -20.53 -11.92
C ARG A 149 -3.17 -19.46 -11.03
N ALA A 150 -3.90 -18.51 -11.61
CA ALA A 150 -4.66 -17.53 -10.83
C ALA A 150 -5.68 -18.21 -9.92
N GLN A 151 -6.38 -19.25 -10.41
CA GLN A 151 -7.30 -20.05 -9.59
C GLN A 151 -6.59 -20.83 -8.47
N GLN A 152 -5.35 -21.29 -8.68
CA GLN A 152 -4.55 -21.91 -7.61
C GLN A 152 -4.22 -20.91 -6.50
N VAL A 153 -3.82 -19.69 -6.86
CA VAL A 153 -3.59 -18.60 -5.89
C VAL A 153 -4.88 -18.26 -5.13
N ILE A 154 -6.02 -18.12 -5.82
CA ILE A 154 -7.33 -17.88 -5.18
C ILE A 154 -7.67 -18.98 -4.19
N ARG A 155 -7.49 -20.26 -4.54
CA ARG A 155 -7.76 -21.40 -3.65
C ARG A 155 -6.87 -21.38 -2.41
N ALA A 156 -5.59 -21.05 -2.55
CA ALA A 156 -4.67 -20.90 -1.43
C ALA A 156 -5.14 -19.81 -0.46
N ILE A 157 -5.54 -18.64 -0.99
CA ILE A 157 -6.09 -17.52 -0.22
C ILE A 157 -7.39 -17.92 0.51
N VAL A 158 -8.32 -18.56 -0.21
CA VAL A 158 -9.62 -19.00 0.35
C VAL A 158 -9.42 -19.99 1.49
N ARG A 159 -8.49 -20.94 1.32
CA ARG A 159 -8.10 -21.91 2.36
C ARG A 159 -7.47 -21.21 3.56
N PHE A 160 -6.55 -20.27 3.33
CA PHE A 160 -5.88 -19.52 4.40
C PHE A 160 -6.88 -18.77 5.29
N PHE A 161 -7.77 -17.99 4.68
CA PHE A 161 -8.78 -17.21 5.40
C PHE A 161 -9.98 -18.04 5.88
N ARG A 162 -10.01 -19.35 5.61
CA ARG A 162 -11.14 -20.25 5.91
C ARG A 162 -12.47 -19.68 5.43
N LEU A 163 -12.47 -19.08 4.24
CA LEU A 163 -13.65 -18.43 3.70
C LEU A 163 -14.66 -19.50 3.29
N PRO A 164 -15.95 -19.31 3.59
CA PRO A 164 -16.98 -20.29 3.26
C PRO A 164 -17.09 -20.49 1.75
N ASN A 165 -16.79 -19.46 0.95
CA ASN A 165 -16.74 -19.48 -0.51
C ASN A 165 -15.64 -18.52 -1.04
N ASP A 166 -15.33 -18.64 -2.33
CA ASP A 166 -14.50 -17.73 -3.14
C ASP A 166 -15.05 -16.31 -3.30
N THR A 167 -16.21 -16.02 -2.70
CA THR A 167 -17.07 -14.86 -2.98
C THR A 167 -16.44 -13.49 -2.79
N ILE A 168 -15.25 -13.41 -2.22
CA ILE A 168 -14.58 -12.13 -1.96
C ILE A 168 -13.24 -12.02 -2.67
N CYS A 169 -12.87 -13.00 -3.49
CA CYS A 169 -11.63 -13.03 -4.25
C CYS A 169 -11.91 -12.89 -5.75
N ALA A 170 -11.08 -12.16 -6.47
CA ALA A 170 -11.16 -12.10 -7.93
C ALA A 170 -9.77 -11.96 -8.54
N TYR A 171 -9.55 -12.65 -9.66
CA TYR A 171 -8.44 -12.35 -10.55
C TYR A 171 -8.83 -11.16 -11.44
N ILE A 172 -8.00 -10.12 -11.43
CA ILE A 172 -8.29 -8.85 -12.11
C ILE A 172 -7.37 -8.58 -13.32
N GLY A 173 -6.50 -9.53 -13.66
CA GLY A 173 -5.53 -9.41 -14.76
C GLY A 173 -4.11 -9.11 -14.28
N ASN A 174 -3.15 -9.13 -15.21
CA ASN A 174 -1.73 -8.78 -14.96
C ASN A 174 -1.05 -9.54 -13.80
N GLY A 175 -1.53 -10.73 -13.45
CA GLY A 175 -1.00 -11.48 -12.31
C GLY A 175 -1.47 -10.99 -10.94
N GLU A 176 -2.50 -10.14 -10.90
CA GLU A 176 -3.04 -9.57 -9.67
C GLU A 176 -4.34 -10.27 -9.25
N VAL A 177 -4.41 -10.60 -7.95
CA VAL A 177 -5.60 -11.16 -7.29
C VAL A 177 -6.05 -10.22 -6.20
N VAL A 178 -7.33 -9.84 -6.20
CA VAL A 178 -7.93 -9.00 -5.15
C VAL A 178 -8.68 -9.85 -4.15
N VAL A 179 -8.62 -9.46 -2.87
CA VAL A 179 -9.43 -9.99 -1.78
C VAL A 179 -10.14 -8.84 -1.07
N LEU A 180 -11.47 -8.88 -1.03
CA LEU A 180 -12.31 -7.93 -0.29
C LEU A 180 -12.48 -8.41 1.16
N LYS A 181 -11.45 -8.28 1.99
CA LYS A 181 -11.45 -8.85 3.35
C LYS A 181 -12.29 -8.02 4.31
N ALA A 182 -13.15 -8.68 5.10
CA ALA A 182 -13.84 -8.04 6.21
C ALA A 182 -12.83 -7.53 7.24
N SER A 183 -12.94 -6.25 7.57
CA SER A 183 -11.96 -5.47 8.34
C SER A 183 -12.47 -5.05 9.73
N ASP A 184 -13.52 -5.68 10.24
CA ASP A 184 -13.98 -5.48 11.62
C ASP A 184 -13.23 -6.37 12.62
N SER A 185 -13.29 -6.00 13.90
CA SER A 185 -12.59 -6.71 14.98
C SER A 185 -13.01 -8.19 15.10
N LYS A 186 -14.27 -8.53 14.77
CA LYS A 186 -14.77 -9.91 14.81
C LYS A 186 -14.08 -10.78 13.75
N ASN A 187 -13.93 -10.25 12.55
CA ASN A 187 -13.33 -10.93 11.40
C ASN A 187 -11.79 -10.88 11.41
N LEU A 188 -11.19 -10.06 12.26
CA LEU A 188 -9.74 -9.92 12.43
C LEU A 188 -9.23 -10.42 13.79
N ILE A 189 -10.10 -11.01 14.63
CA ILE A 189 -9.78 -11.43 16.00
C ILE A 189 -8.54 -12.33 16.10
N MET A 190 -8.30 -13.18 15.09
CA MET A 190 -7.15 -14.09 15.03
C MET A 190 -5.81 -13.36 14.91
N TRP A 191 -5.83 -12.12 14.39
CA TRP A 191 -4.65 -11.29 14.15
C TRP A 191 -4.61 -10.05 15.06
N ALA A 192 -5.56 -9.91 15.98
CA ALA A 192 -5.58 -8.84 16.96
C ALA A 192 -4.70 -9.21 18.18
N HIS A 193 -3.85 -8.28 18.64
CA HIS A 193 -3.08 -8.43 19.87
C HIS A 193 -3.78 -7.75 21.04
N LYS A 194 -3.49 -8.17 22.28
CA LYS A 194 -4.09 -7.60 23.50
C LYS A 194 -3.90 -6.09 23.64
N GLU A 195 -2.81 -5.55 23.11
CA GLU A 195 -2.51 -4.11 23.10
C GLU A 195 -3.52 -3.32 22.23
N ASP A 196 -4.11 -3.98 21.22
CA ASP A 196 -5.12 -3.44 20.32
C ASP A 196 -6.54 -3.40 20.95
N TRP A 197 -6.72 -3.77 22.23
CA TRP A 197 -8.05 -3.82 22.89
C TRP A 197 -8.21 -2.81 24.05
N SER A 198 -7.31 -1.85 24.18
CA SER A 198 -7.23 -0.97 25.37
C SER A 198 -8.21 0.24 25.38
N GLY A 199 -9.23 0.29 24.51
CA GLY A 199 -10.18 1.42 24.47
C GLY A 199 -11.57 1.09 23.90
N GLN A 200 -12.59 1.85 24.31
CA GLN A 200 -13.97 1.74 23.82
C GLN A 200 -14.07 2.12 22.34
N GLY A 201 -14.49 1.16 21.50
CA GLY A 201 -14.61 1.29 20.05
C GLY A 201 -13.26 1.13 19.35
N SER A 202 -13.08 0.07 18.56
CA SER A 202 -11.79 -0.14 17.87
C SER A 202 -11.61 0.92 16.77
N PRO A 203 -10.64 1.86 16.88
CA PRO A 203 -10.37 2.83 15.83
C PRO A 203 -10.02 2.14 14.51
N LEU A 204 -10.29 2.81 13.39
CA LEU A 204 -9.96 2.35 12.03
C LEU A 204 -8.51 1.85 11.88
N TRP A 205 -7.57 2.46 12.61
CA TRP A 205 -6.15 2.10 12.60
C TRP A 205 -5.85 0.76 13.30
N MET A 206 -6.63 0.35 14.30
CA MET A 206 -6.44 -0.96 14.97
C MET A 206 -6.81 -2.11 14.04
N ASN A 207 -7.86 -1.91 13.24
CA ASN A 207 -8.26 -2.87 12.22
C ASN A 207 -7.21 -2.97 11.09
N LEU A 208 -6.55 -1.87 10.74
CA LEU A 208 -5.49 -1.89 9.74
C LEU A 208 -4.27 -2.71 10.20
N ARG A 209 -3.81 -2.54 11.45
CA ARG A 209 -2.70 -3.35 12.01
C ARG A 209 -3.01 -4.85 12.05
N ALA A 210 -4.23 -5.23 12.42
CA ALA A 210 -4.63 -6.63 12.38
C ALA A 210 -4.72 -7.16 10.93
N LEU A 211 -5.15 -6.32 9.99
CA LEU A 211 -5.17 -6.64 8.56
C LEU A 211 -3.74 -6.80 7.99
N GLU A 212 -2.79 -5.99 8.45
CA GLU A 212 -1.37 -6.10 8.12
C GLU A 212 -0.80 -7.45 8.54
N ARG A 213 -1.00 -7.84 9.80
CA ARG A 213 -0.56 -9.15 10.30
C ARG A 213 -1.20 -10.30 9.51
N ALA A 214 -2.48 -10.18 9.18
CA ALA A 214 -3.16 -11.13 8.32
C ALA A 214 -2.52 -11.20 6.92
N GLY A 215 -2.11 -10.06 6.37
CA GLY A 215 -1.36 -9.99 5.11
C GLY A 215 0.03 -10.61 5.21
N GLU A 216 0.76 -10.39 6.32
CA GLU A 216 2.11 -10.94 6.53
C GLU A 216 2.08 -12.46 6.64
N GLU A 217 1.11 -13.01 7.37
CA GLU A 217 0.90 -14.46 7.45
C GLU A 217 0.45 -15.05 6.10
N LEU A 218 -0.44 -14.37 5.38
CA LEU A 218 -0.86 -14.79 4.04
C LEU A 218 0.34 -14.80 3.08
N LEU A 219 1.17 -13.75 3.10
CA LEU A 219 2.38 -13.67 2.30
C LEU A 219 3.32 -14.85 2.58
N GLY A 220 3.52 -15.21 3.85
CA GLY A 220 4.28 -16.39 4.24
C GLY A 220 3.72 -17.68 3.66
N HIS A 221 2.39 -17.86 3.71
CA HIS A 221 1.73 -19.04 3.15
C HIS A 221 1.90 -19.13 1.62
N LEU A 222 1.64 -18.04 0.90
CA LEU A 222 1.73 -18.00 -0.56
C LEU A 222 3.17 -18.22 -1.05
N ARG A 223 4.16 -17.66 -0.35
CA ARG A 223 5.58 -17.89 -0.68
C ARG A 223 5.99 -19.34 -0.50
N HIS A 224 5.54 -19.98 0.57
CA HIS A 224 5.82 -21.38 0.81
C HIS A 224 5.18 -22.26 -0.27
N GLU A 225 3.97 -21.93 -0.73
CA GLU A 225 3.24 -22.75 -1.72
C GLU A 225 3.74 -22.56 -3.16
N PHE A 226 4.11 -21.34 -3.53
CA PHE A 226 4.44 -21.01 -4.92
C PHE A 226 5.94 -20.75 -5.18
N ASN A 227 6.77 -20.67 -4.13
CA ASN A 227 8.22 -20.41 -4.22
C ASN A 227 8.60 -19.16 -5.05
N ASP A 228 7.68 -18.20 -5.14
CA ASP A 228 7.77 -17.03 -6.00
C ASP A 228 7.73 -15.71 -5.21
N ALA A 229 8.21 -14.64 -5.86
CA ALA A 229 8.17 -13.29 -5.33
C ALA A 229 6.74 -12.72 -5.35
N VAL A 230 5.96 -13.08 -4.33
CA VAL A 230 4.64 -12.50 -4.06
C VAL A 230 4.79 -11.19 -3.29
N CYS A 231 3.98 -10.19 -3.63
CA CYS A 231 3.82 -8.95 -2.87
C CYS A 231 2.34 -8.74 -2.52
N ILE A 232 2.06 -8.02 -1.43
CA ILE A 232 0.69 -7.68 -1.03
C ILE A 232 0.59 -6.19 -0.75
N GLY A 233 -0.39 -5.52 -1.35
CA GLY A 233 -0.81 -4.16 -1.02
C GLY A 233 -2.08 -4.18 -0.22
N ILE A 234 -2.15 -3.39 0.84
CA ILE A 234 -3.33 -3.29 1.69
C ILE A 234 -3.91 -1.90 1.57
N GLY A 235 -5.20 -1.87 1.25
CA GLY A 235 -6.01 -0.68 1.22
C GLY A 235 -6.62 -0.35 2.57
N ARG A 236 -6.84 0.94 2.84
CA ARG A 236 -7.53 1.35 4.06
C ARG A 236 -9.03 1.10 3.92
N HIS A 237 -9.72 1.02 5.04
CA HIS A 237 -11.17 0.99 5.01
C HIS A 237 -11.72 2.38 4.64
N HIS A 238 -12.65 2.40 3.68
CA HIS A 238 -13.46 3.55 3.34
C HIS A 238 -14.94 3.16 3.49
N ALA A 239 -15.76 4.07 4.00
CA ALA A 239 -17.16 3.78 4.29
C ALA A 239 -17.97 3.46 3.03
N GLY A 240 -18.95 2.55 3.19
CA GLY A 240 -19.86 2.11 2.14
C GLY A 240 -19.23 1.19 1.09
N VAL A 241 -20.06 0.62 0.23
CA VAL A 241 -19.58 -0.32 -0.81
C VAL A 241 -18.72 0.40 -1.86
N ARG A 242 -19.04 1.66 -2.15
CA ARG A 242 -18.23 2.53 -3.01
C ARG A 242 -16.85 2.84 -2.42
N GLY A 243 -16.68 2.68 -1.10
CA GLY A 243 -15.38 2.79 -0.44
C GLY A 243 -14.36 1.76 -0.93
N LEU A 244 -14.81 0.63 -1.47
CA LEU A 244 -13.90 -0.43 -1.95
C LEU A 244 -13.04 0.00 -3.14
N ALA A 245 -13.57 0.83 -4.04
CA ALA A 245 -12.77 1.40 -5.14
C ALA A 245 -11.61 2.25 -4.59
N ARG A 246 -11.87 3.09 -3.58
CA ARG A 246 -10.81 3.87 -2.89
C ARG A 246 -9.83 2.98 -2.12
N SER A 247 -10.33 1.93 -1.47
CA SER A 247 -9.48 0.93 -0.82
C SER A 247 -8.57 0.22 -1.83
N TYR A 248 -9.08 -0.08 -3.02
CA TYR A 248 -8.27 -0.66 -4.09
C TYR A 248 -7.21 0.31 -4.62
N GLN A 249 -7.56 1.59 -4.80
CA GLN A 249 -6.59 2.63 -5.16
C GLN A 249 -5.48 2.75 -4.11
N ASP A 250 -5.81 2.70 -2.83
CA ASP A 250 -4.82 2.66 -1.74
C ASP A 250 -3.89 1.45 -1.86
N ALA A 251 -4.45 0.25 -2.09
CA ALA A 251 -3.68 -0.99 -2.20
C ALA A 251 -2.74 -0.98 -3.41
N GLN A 252 -3.20 -0.45 -4.56
CA GLN A 252 -2.40 -0.28 -5.76
C GLN A 252 -1.24 0.71 -5.53
N ALA A 253 -1.54 1.85 -4.92
CA ALA A 253 -0.51 2.84 -4.60
C ALA A 253 0.52 2.27 -3.62
N ALA A 254 0.08 1.55 -2.59
CA ALA A 254 0.96 0.90 -1.63
C ALA A 254 1.88 -0.16 -2.29
N LEU A 255 1.35 -0.99 -3.20
CA LEU A 255 2.17 -1.95 -3.95
C LEU A 255 3.16 -1.29 -4.90
N SER A 256 2.72 -0.28 -5.63
CA SER A 256 3.57 0.44 -6.58
C SER A 256 4.75 1.09 -5.87
N LEU A 257 4.47 1.82 -4.78
CA LEU A 257 5.48 2.51 -3.99
C LEU A 257 6.34 1.54 -3.17
N GLY A 258 5.74 0.54 -2.55
CA GLY A 258 6.45 -0.48 -1.77
C GLY A 258 7.48 -1.24 -2.60
N ARG A 259 7.14 -1.59 -3.85
CA ARG A 259 8.10 -2.23 -4.77
C ARG A 259 9.24 -1.30 -5.19
N HIS A 260 9.02 0.01 -5.25
CA HIS A 260 10.05 0.99 -5.64
C HIS A 260 10.98 1.35 -4.48
N PHE A 261 10.44 1.53 -3.27
CA PHE A 261 11.17 2.08 -2.13
C PHE A 261 11.63 1.03 -1.11
N CYS A 262 11.07 -0.18 -1.14
CA CYS A 262 11.39 -1.24 -0.18
C CYS A 262 11.97 -2.49 -0.87
N SER A 263 12.52 -3.41 -0.07
CA SER A 263 12.97 -4.71 -0.56
C SER A 263 11.85 -5.48 -1.25
N ALA A 264 12.16 -6.14 -2.37
CA ALA A 264 11.21 -6.91 -3.15
C ALA A 264 10.50 -7.97 -2.29
N GLY A 265 9.16 -7.99 -2.38
CA GLY A 265 8.35 -9.01 -1.75
C GLY A 265 8.05 -8.73 -0.27
N GLY A 266 7.07 -7.86 -0.05
CA GLY A 266 6.57 -7.52 1.27
C GLY A 266 5.07 -7.26 1.27
N VAL A 267 4.57 -6.93 2.45
CA VAL A 267 3.24 -6.37 2.65
C VAL A 267 3.39 -4.87 2.78
N TYR A 268 2.63 -4.10 2.00
CA TYR A 268 2.75 -2.66 1.91
C TYR A 268 1.41 -1.97 2.19
N CYS A 269 1.46 -0.92 3.01
CA CYS A 269 0.33 -0.07 3.35
C CYS A 269 0.78 1.39 3.26
N LEU A 270 -0.08 2.29 2.77
CA LEU A 270 0.30 3.70 2.57
C LEU A 270 0.75 4.39 3.86
N ASP A 271 0.12 4.08 4.99
CA ASP A 271 0.45 4.63 6.31
C ASP A 271 1.83 4.21 6.83
N ARG A 272 2.39 3.10 6.33
CA ARG A 272 3.73 2.60 6.69
C ARG A 272 4.84 3.05 5.75
N LEU A 273 4.50 3.64 4.60
CA LEU A 273 5.48 4.13 3.63
C LEU A 273 6.00 5.54 3.96
N GLY A 274 5.50 6.16 5.02
CA GLY A 274 6.02 7.43 5.54
C GLY A 274 5.93 8.56 4.52
N ILE A 275 7.00 9.33 4.38
CA ILE A 275 7.10 10.45 3.42
C ILE A 275 6.95 9.96 1.96
N ALA A 276 7.41 8.74 1.64
CA ALA A 276 7.35 8.21 0.29
C ALA A 276 5.91 8.08 -0.23
N ALA A 277 4.94 7.81 0.65
CA ALA A 277 3.53 7.82 0.30
C ALA A 277 3.08 9.20 -0.20
N PHE A 278 3.39 10.26 0.55
CA PHE A 278 2.96 11.63 0.20
C PHE A 278 3.60 12.15 -1.10
N ILE A 279 4.83 11.73 -1.40
CA ILE A 279 5.53 12.11 -2.63
C ILE A 279 5.04 11.28 -3.82
N GLY A 280 4.86 9.98 -3.63
CA GLY A 280 4.66 9.04 -4.71
C GLY A 280 3.20 8.79 -5.14
N ILE A 281 2.23 9.07 -4.27
CA ILE A 281 0.81 9.07 -4.67
C ILE A 281 0.61 10.20 -5.69
N SER A 282 -0.05 9.93 -6.81
CA SER A 282 -0.40 10.98 -7.79
C SER A 282 -1.80 11.54 -7.59
N ASP A 283 -2.71 10.74 -7.01
CA ASP A 283 -4.10 11.14 -6.76
C ASP A 283 -4.22 12.00 -5.50
N ASP A 284 -4.70 13.23 -5.66
CA ASP A 284 -4.84 14.20 -4.56
C ASP A 284 -5.87 13.72 -3.51
N GLN A 285 -6.91 13.00 -3.94
CA GLN A 285 -7.94 12.48 -3.04
C GLN A 285 -7.36 11.40 -2.11
N THR A 286 -6.53 10.50 -2.63
CA THR A 286 -5.81 9.46 -1.89
C THR A 286 -4.82 10.07 -0.89
N LYS A 287 -4.06 11.11 -1.27
CA LYS A 287 -3.18 11.87 -0.35
C LYS A 287 -3.96 12.53 0.76
N ALA A 288 -5.06 13.19 0.40
CA ALA A 288 -5.96 13.84 1.32
C ALA A 288 -6.53 12.86 2.35
N ASP A 289 -6.98 11.69 1.89
CA ASP A 289 -7.49 10.65 2.77
C ASP A 289 -6.37 10.04 3.64
N LEU A 290 -5.12 10.01 3.16
CA LEU A 290 -3.93 9.66 3.95
C LEU A 290 -3.64 10.66 5.06
N ALA A 291 -3.69 11.95 4.76
CA ALA A 291 -3.56 12.99 5.76
C ALA A 291 -4.67 12.90 6.83
N THR A 292 -5.91 12.69 6.40
CA THR A 292 -7.06 12.54 7.31
C THR A 292 -6.90 11.30 8.18
N PHE A 293 -6.57 10.15 7.60
CA PHE A 293 -6.35 8.91 8.36
C PHE A 293 -5.20 9.06 9.37
N LEU A 294 -4.07 9.65 8.95
CA LEU A 294 -2.92 9.84 9.82
C LEU A 294 -3.26 10.73 11.03
N LEU A 295 -4.03 11.80 10.82
CA LEU A 295 -4.36 12.76 11.87
C LEU A 295 -5.62 12.41 12.66
N SER A 296 -6.38 11.38 12.26
CA SER A 296 -7.65 11.03 12.92
C SER A 296 -7.52 10.72 14.41
N PRO A 297 -6.42 10.13 14.94
CA PRO A 297 -6.25 9.96 16.39
C PRO A 297 -6.22 11.27 17.18
N LEU A 298 -6.01 12.41 16.51
CA LEU A 298 -5.99 13.74 17.13
C LEU A 298 -7.29 14.53 16.93
N ASP A 299 -8.32 13.96 16.27
CA ASP A 299 -9.57 14.68 15.98
C ASP A 299 -10.32 15.12 17.25
N HIS A 300 -10.15 14.38 18.35
CA HIS A 300 -10.69 14.71 19.67
C HIS A 300 -9.69 15.41 20.59
N GLU A 301 -8.53 15.82 20.06
CA GLU A 301 -7.42 16.42 20.80
C GLU A 301 -7.03 17.77 20.18
N PRO A 302 -7.93 18.78 20.17
CA PRO A 302 -7.69 20.07 19.51
C PRO A 302 -6.47 20.80 20.09
N GLU A 303 -6.20 20.63 21.38
CA GLU A 303 -5.01 21.20 22.03
C GLU A 303 -3.69 20.62 21.48
N LEU A 304 -3.66 19.33 21.15
CA LEU A 304 -2.49 18.68 20.57
C LEU A 304 -2.29 19.15 19.13
N LEU A 305 -3.36 19.25 18.34
CA LEU A 305 -3.30 19.84 16.99
C LEU A 305 -2.81 21.29 17.02
N HIS A 306 -3.28 22.11 17.97
CA HIS A 306 -2.79 23.47 18.13
C HIS A 306 -1.30 23.50 18.51
N THR A 307 -0.90 22.63 19.45
CA THR A 307 0.49 22.50 19.89
C THR A 307 1.41 22.11 18.72
N LEU A 308 1.01 21.15 17.87
CA LEU A 308 1.77 20.78 16.66
C LEU A 308 1.90 21.93 15.67
N ASN A 309 0.82 22.66 15.40
CA ASN A 309 0.86 23.80 14.48
C ASN A 309 1.83 24.87 14.96
N VAL A 310 1.80 25.21 16.26
CA VAL A 310 2.73 26.19 16.84
C VAL A 310 4.15 25.64 16.88
N PHE A 311 4.34 24.37 17.23
CA PHE A 311 5.65 23.72 17.28
C PHE A 311 6.37 23.76 15.92
N PHE A 312 5.65 23.44 14.83
CA PHE A 312 6.22 23.53 13.48
C PHE A 312 6.38 24.97 12.98
N ALA A 313 5.57 25.92 13.45
CA ALA A 313 5.73 27.34 13.13
C ALA A 313 6.90 28.02 13.87
N GLU A 314 7.47 27.34 14.88
CA GLU A 314 8.66 27.76 15.62
C GLU A 314 9.87 26.89 15.27
N ASP A 315 9.92 26.34 14.06
CA ASP A 315 11.01 25.51 13.55
C ASP A 315 11.38 24.35 14.50
N CYS A 316 10.36 23.76 15.13
CA CYS A 316 10.51 22.67 16.11
C CYS A 316 11.32 23.06 17.37
N LEU A 317 11.47 24.36 17.68
CA LEU A 317 12.19 24.84 18.87
C LEU A 317 11.30 24.77 20.12
N PRO A 318 11.62 23.92 21.11
CA PRO A 318 10.75 23.74 22.28
C PRO A 318 10.60 24.98 23.15
N SER A 319 11.66 25.78 23.29
CA SER A 319 11.65 27.01 24.10
C SER A 319 10.71 28.06 23.52
N ALA A 320 10.87 28.38 22.24
CA ALA A 320 10.02 29.33 21.52
C ALA A 320 8.56 28.87 21.50
N THR A 321 8.33 27.58 21.23
CA THR A 321 6.98 26.99 21.25
C THR A 321 6.31 27.12 22.60
N ALA A 322 6.99 26.77 23.69
CA ALA A 322 6.43 26.87 25.04
C ALA A 322 6.08 28.31 25.41
N GLN A 323 6.94 29.26 25.02
CA GLN A 323 6.70 30.68 25.22
C GLN A 323 5.51 31.19 24.40
N ARG A 324 5.41 30.83 23.12
CA ARG A 324 4.28 31.21 22.24
C ARG A 324 2.95 30.62 22.70
N LEU A 325 2.97 29.41 23.25
CA LEU A 325 1.79 28.75 23.82
C LEU A 325 1.46 29.20 25.26
N ASN A 326 2.30 30.01 25.90
CA ASN A 326 2.20 30.37 27.32
C ASN A 326 2.09 29.15 28.26
N ILE A 327 2.87 28.10 27.99
CA ILE A 327 2.91 26.89 28.82
C ILE A 327 4.33 26.59 29.31
N HIS A 328 4.44 25.77 30.35
CA HIS A 328 5.73 25.30 30.82
C HIS A 328 6.34 24.26 29.85
N ARG A 329 7.67 24.20 29.78
CA ARG A 329 8.41 23.25 28.93
C ARG A 329 8.01 21.79 29.16
N ASN A 330 7.68 21.43 30.41
CA ASN A 330 7.28 20.06 30.75
C ASN A 330 5.90 19.72 30.15
N THR A 331 4.97 20.69 30.15
CA THR A 331 3.65 20.53 29.53
C THR A 331 3.79 20.36 28.02
N LEU A 332 4.68 21.12 27.38
CA LEU A 332 5.00 20.93 25.97
C LEU A 332 5.54 19.52 25.69
N SER A 333 6.55 19.07 26.46
CA SER A 333 7.10 17.72 26.30
C SER A 333 6.03 16.64 26.46
N TYR A 334 5.18 16.75 27.48
CA TYR A 334 4.05 15.83 27.68
C TYR A 334 3.09 15.81 26.49
N ARG A 335 2.71 16.97 25.93
CA ARG A 335 1.84 17.02 24.76
C ARG A 335 2.48 16.41 23.51
N LEU A 336 3.79 16.62 23.31
CA LEU A 336 4.52 16.00 22.19
C LEU A 336 4.66 14.48 22.36
N GLU A 337 4.91 14.00 23.58
CA GLU A 337 4.94 12.57 23.90
C GLU A 337 3.56 11.92 23.73
N LYS A 338 2.49 12.58 24.21
CA LYS A 338 1.11 12.12 24.00
C LYS A 338 0.78 12.06 22.51
N THR A 339 1.19 13.06 21.74
CA THR A 339 1.04 13.07 20.27
C THR A 339 1.78 11.90 19.63
N ALA A 340 3.03 11.65 20.05
CA ALA A 340 3.82 10.53 19.55
C ALA A 340 3.18 9.18 19.85
N SER A 341 2.62 9.02 21.05
CA SER A 341 1.89 7.82 21.45
C SER A 341 0.63 7.59 20.60
N LEU A 342 -0.15 8.65 20.35
CA LEU A 342 -1.39 8.56 19.58
C LEU A 342 -1.16 8.32 18.07
N LEU A 343 -0.16 8.97 17.49
CA LEU A 343 0.14 8.87 16.06
C LEU A 343 1.07 7.71 15.71
N GLY A 344 1.86 7.22 16.67
CA GLY A 344 3.02 6.37 16.37
C GLY A 344 4.16 7.10 15.64
N LEU A 345 4.06 8.43 15.51
CA LEU A 345 5.02 9.32 14.86
C LEU A 345 5.50 10.38 15.84
N HIS A 346 6.81 10.48 16.06
CA HIS A 346 7.35 11.39 17.06
C HIS A 346 7.65 12.78 16.45
N PRO A 347 6.99 13.88 16.86
CA PRO A 347 7.12 15.19 16.21
C PRO A 347 8.53 15.81 16.22
N ARG A 348 9.46 15.27 17.03
CA ARG A 348 10.87 15.69 17.06
C ARG A 348 11.81 14.83 16.20
N ARG A 349 11.34 13.72 15.63
CA ARG A 349 12.12 12.94 14.67
C ARG A 349 11.87 13.54 13.29
N PHE A 350 12.94 13.79 12.54
CA PHE A 350 12.86 14.56 11.31
C PHE A 350 11.85 13.99 10.32
N ASP A 351 11.93 12.70 10.00
CA ASP A 351 11.03 12.08 9.02
C ASP A 351 9.57 12.10 9.48
N ASP A 352 9.33 11.73 10.74
CA ASP A 352 8.01 11.77 11.39
C ASP A 352 7.44 13.21 11.39
N ALA A 353 8.26 14.22 11.69
CA ALA A 353 7.89 15.62 11.71
C ALA A 353 7.46 16.12 10.33
N VAL A 354 8.22 15.78 9.28
CA VAL A 354 7.88 16.11 7.89
C VAL A 354 6.56 15.44 7.50
N GLN A 355 6.38 14.17 7.84
CA GLN A 355 5.14 13.44 7.54
C GLN A 355 3.93 14.09 8.22
N ILE A 356 4.02 14.41 9.52
CA ILE A 356 2.95 15.10 10.26
C ILE A 356 2.68 16.48 9.65
N ARG A 357 3.73 17.23 9.29
CA ARG A 357 3.60 18.57 8.69
C ARG A 357 2.89 18.53 7.35
N LEU A 358 3.24 17.59 6.47
CA LEU A 358 2.57 17.38 5.19
C LEU A 358 1.08 17.05 5.39
N ALA A 359 0.77 16.16 6.34
CA ALA A 359 -0.62 15.82 6.66
C ALA A 359 -1.41 17.04 7.18
N LEU A 360 -0.83 17.87 8.05
CA LEU A 360 -1.47 19.09 8.54
C LEU A 360 -1.75 20.09 7.41
N MET A 361 -0.79 20.29 6.50
CA MET A 361 -0.95 21.17 5.34
C MET A 361 -2.04 20.68 4.39
N LEU A 362 -2.08 19.37 4.09
CA LEU A 362 -3.12 18.79 3.24
C LEU A 362 -4.52 18.91 3.86
N ARG A 363 -4.63 18.71 5.18
CA ARG A 363 -5.90 18.89 5.90
C ARG A 363 -6.39 20.34 5.84
N GLN A 364 -5.49 21.32 5.97
CA GLN A 364 -5.80 22.74 5.83
C GLN A 364 -6.24 23.08 4.40
N TYR A 365 -5.52 22.60 3.39
CA TYR A 365 -5.85 22.84 1.98
C TYR A 365 -7.26 22.34 1.60
N ARG A 366 -7.70 21.19 2.15
CA ARG A 366 -9.08 20.71 1.96
C ARG A 366 -10.11 21.61 2.63
N ALA A 367 -9.83 22.09 3.85
CA ALA A 367 -10.75 22.95 4.58
C ALA A 367 -10.97 24.31 3.90
N THR A 368 -10.01 24.79 3.11
CA THR A 368 -10.13 26.03 2.32
C THR A 368 -10.72 25.82 0.92
N SER A 369 -10.76 24.58 0.44
CA SER A 369 -11.23 24.23 -0.92
C SER A 369 -12.63 23.61 -0.95
N SER A 370 -13.23 23.36 0.22
CA SER A 370 -14.62 22.96 0.43
C SER A 370 -15.44 24.13 0.93
#